data_AF-A0A920J6B3-F1
#
_entry.id   AF-A0A920J6B3-F1
#
_cell.length_a   1.000
_cell.length_b   1.000
_cell.length_c   1.000
_cell.angle_alpha   90.00
_cell.angle_beta   90.00
_cell.angle_gamma   90.00
#
_symmetry.space_group_name_H-M   'P 1'
#
loop_
_entity.id
_entity.type
_entity.pdbx_description
1 polymer ?
#
loop_
_entity_poly.entity_id
_entity_poly.type
_entity_poly.pdbx_seq_one_letter_code
_entity_poly.pdbx_strand_id
1 'polypeptide(L)'
;MVIFRENTEDIYAGIEAEAGSPEAETIREMIKEVFGREISEDSGLGIKPVSRTGSQRLQRAAIKYAVERGGKNIHWVQKANHEVHRRSIPKVGI
;
A
#
# COMPACT_ATOMS: atom_id res chain seq x y z
N MET A 1 1.62 7.05 -23.07
CA MET A 1 1.47 6.26 -21.82
C MET A 1 0.43 6.95 -20.95
N VAL A 2 -0.43 6.19 -20.26
CA VAL A 2 -1.43 6.73 -19.32
C VAL A 2 -1.23 6.03 -17.98
N ILE A 3 -1.15 6.81 -16.91
CA ILE A 3 -0.88 6.29 -15.56
C ILE A 3 -2.17 6.32 -14.76
N PHE A 4 -2.56 5.15 -14.29
CA PHE A 4 -3.62 4.99 -13.29
C PHE A 4 -2.94 4.84 -11.93
N ARG A 5 -3.19 5.78 -11.03
CA ARG A 5 -2.65 5.80 -9.67
C ARG A 5 -3.77 5.70 -8.64
N GLU A 6 -3.65 4.78 -7.69
CA GLU A 6 -4.50 4.77 -6.50
C GLU A 6 -4.19 6.04 -5.70
N ASN A 7 -5.21 6.80 -5.32
CA ASN A 7 -5.05 8.14 -4.76
C ASN A 7 -5.86 8.37 -3.48
N THR A 8 -6.17 7.29 -2.75
CA THR A 8 -6.96 7.35 -1.51
C THR A 8 -6.30 6.63 -0.32
N GLU A 9 -5.34 5.74 -0.55
CA GLU A 9 -4.68 4.91 0.46
C GLU A 9 -3.14 5.03 0.35
N ASP A 10 -2.42 3.99 0.80
CA ASP A 10 -0.95 3.95 0.92
C ASP A 10 -0.43 4.97 1.95
N ILE A 11 0.88 5.23 1.97
CA ILE A 11 1.53 6.22 2.85
C ILE A 11 0.94 7.63 2.68
N TYR A 12 0.30 7.91 1.53
CA TYR A 12 -0.35 9.19 1.25
C TYR A 12 -1.64 9.41 2.05
N ALA A 13 -2.11 8.40 2.79
CA ALA A 13 -3.21 8.55 3.73
C ALA A 13 -2.85 9.42 4.94
N GLY A 14 -1.56 9.67 5.22
CA GLY A 14 -1.13 10.56 6.30
C GLY A 14 -1.37 10.03 7.70
N ILE A 15 -1.46 8.70 7.87
CA ILE A 15 -1.61 8.06 9.18
C ILE A 15 -0.21 7.89 9.79
N GLU A 16 0.22 8.91 10.53
CA GLU A 16 1.61 9.11 10.96
C GLU A 16 1.68 9.58 12.42
N ALA A 17 2.73 9.19 13.13
CA ALA A 17 3.08 9.64 14.47
C ALA A 17 4.54 10.11 14.50
N GLU A 18 4.77 11.29 15.09
CA GLU A 18 6.08 11.91 15.18
C GLU A 18 7.01 11.11 16.12
N ALA A 19 8.31 11.09 15.81
CA ALA A 19 9.31 10.45 16.66
C ALA A 19 9.26 11.04 18.08
N GLY A 20 9.27 10.16 19.09
CA GLY A 20 9.19 10.56 20.51
C GLY A 20 7.82 11.06 20.97
N SER A 21 6.78 11.05 20.13
CA SER A 21 5.43 11.41 20.55
C SER A 21 4.77 10.28 21.39
N PRO A 22 3.79 10.60 22.26
CA PRO A 22 3.04 9.59 22.99
C PRO A 22 2.33 8.56 22.09
N GLU A 23 1.85 8.99 20.91
CA GLU A 23 1.23 8.12 19.92
C GLU A 23 2.24 7.14 19.31
N ALA A 24 3.45 7.61 18.98
CA ALA A 24 4.50 6.75 18.46
C ALA A 24 4.92 5.70 19.50
N GLU A 25 4.98 6.07 20.78
CA GLU A 25 5.29 5.10 21.84
C GLU A 25 4.19 4.05 22.00
N THR A 26 2.93 4.47 22.00
CA THR A 26 1.79 3.55 22.05
C THR A 26 1.83 2.55 20.89
N ILE A 27 2.09 3.03 19.66
CA ILE A 27 2.18 2.16 18.49
C ILE A 27 3.38 1.20 18.60
N ARG A 28 4.52 1.66 19.11
CA ARG A 28 5.73 0.85 19.32
C ARG A 28 5.46 -0.29 20.30
N GLU A 29 4.84 0.01 21.45
CA GLU A 29 4.46 -0.99 22.45
C GLU A 29 3.51 -2.04 21.84
N MET A 30 2.49 -1.60 21.10
CA MET A 30 1.58 -2.51 20.40
C MET A 30 2.31 -3.40 19.40
N ILE A 31 3.27 -2.87 18.64
CA ILE A 31 4.05 -3.65 17.68
C ILE A 31 4.92 -4.68 18.40
N LYS A 32 5.53 -4.31 19.53
CA LYS A 32 6.32 -5.21 20.36
C LYS A 32 5.45 -6.32 20.95
N GLU A 33 4.27 -6.00 21.46
CA GLU A 33 3.34 -6.96 22.06
C GLU A 33 2.77 -7.94 21.02
N VAL A 34 2.27 -7.42 19.90
CA VAL A 34 1.55 -8.24 18.90
C VAL A 34 2.49 -8.99 17.97
N PHE A 35 3.60 -8.36 17.57
CA PHE A 35 4.50 -8.91 16.55
C PHE A 35 5.89 -9.28 17.08
N GLY A 36 6.21 -8.99 18.35
CA GLY A 36 7.53 -9.26 18.92
C GLY A 36 8.66 -8.46 18.25
N ARG A 37 8.35 -7.29 17.68
CA ARG A 37 9.31 -6.46 16.94
C ARG A 37 9.61 -5.19 17.70
N GLU A 38 10.89 -4.87 17.83
CA GLU A 38 11.35 -3.60 18.38
C GLU A 38 11.61 -2.60 17.26
N ILE A 39 11.21 -1.35 17.49
CA ILE A 39 11.46 -0.21 16.60
C ILE A 39 12.20 0.85 17.43
N SER A 40 13.16 1.55 16.82
CA SER A 40 14.02 2.53 17.49
C SER A 40 13.24 3.74 18.00
N GLU A 41 13.50 4.19 19.23
CA GLU A 41 12.78 5.27 19.93
C GLU A 41 12.73 6.59 19.14
N ASP A 42 13.77 6.87 18.36
CA ASP A 42 13.92 8.04 17.49
C ASP A 42 13.23 7.92 16.12
N SER A 43 12.43 6.86 15.91
CA SER A 43 11.70 6.65 14.66
C SER A 43 10.31 7.27 14.69
N GLY A 44 9.98 8.03 13.64
CA GLY A 44 8.59 8.32 13.30
C GLY A 44 7.91 7.07 12.75
N LEU A 45 6.63 6.88 13.06
CA LEU A 45 5.88 5.68 12.69
C LEU A 45 4.76 6.03 11.73
N GLY A 46 4.60 5.24 10.67
CA GLY A 46 3.56 5.43 9.66
C GLY A 46 2.83 4.13 9.34
N ILE A 47 1.53 4.23 9.08
CA ILE A 47 0.69 3.09 8.68
C ILE A 47 0.38 3.21 7.20
N LYS A 48 0.61 2.11 6.48
CA LYS A 48 0.42 2.01 5.03
C LYS A 48 -0.74 1.06 4.71
N PRO A 49 -2.00 1.52 4.81
CA PRO A 49 -3.14 0.69 4.41
C PRO A 49 -3.14 0.51 2.90
N VAL A 50 -3.50 -0.66 2.41
CA VAL A 50 -4.02 -0.85 1.05
C VAL A 50 -5.08 -1.92 1.10
N SER A 51 -6.23 -1.59 0.53
CA SER A 51 -7.36 -2.49 0.49
C SER A 51 -7.47 -3.18 -0.87
N ARG A 52 -8.09 -4.35 -0.83
CA ARG A 52 -8.55 -5.05 -2.04
C ARG A 52 -9.50 -4.16 -2.85
N THR A 53 -10.38 -3.41 -2.18
CA THR A 53 -11.38 -2.56 -2.81
C THR A 53 -10.74 -1.41 -3.59
N GLY A 54 -9.81 -0.68 -2.98
CA GLY A 54 -9.06 0.41 -3.63
C GLY A 54 -8.29 -0.09 -4.84
N SER A 55 -7.56 -1.20 -4.67
CA SER A 55 -6.79 -1.85 -5.73
C SER A 55 -7.66 -2.30 -6.91
N GLN A 56 -8.77 -2.99 -6.65
CA GLN A 56 -9.66 -3.47 -7.71
C GLN A 56 -10.40 -2.33 -8.42
N ARG A 57 -10.74 -1.24 -7.72
CA ARG A 57 -11.32 -0.04 -8.33
C ARG A 57 -10.37 0.56 -9.36
N LEU A 58 -9.09 0.70 -9.01
CA LEU A 58 -8.05 1.18 -9.93
C LEU A 58 -7.88 0.25 -11.13
N GLN A 59 -7.78 -1.06 -10.89
CA GLN A 59 -7.60 -2.06 -11.94
C GLN A 59 -8.77 -2.04 -12.93
N ARG A 60 -10.02 -1.99 -12.44
CA ARG A 60 -11.22 -1.88 -13.28
C ARG A 60 -11.18 -0.63 -14.17
N ALA A 61 -10.78 0.52 -13.60
CA ALA A 61 -10.67 1.77 -14.37
C ALA A 61 -9.60 1.67 -15.48
N ALA A 62 -8.43 1.12 -15.17
CA ALA A 62 -7.35 0.94 -16.14
C ALA A 62 -7.71 -0.04 -17.26
N ILE A 63 -8.35 -1.18 -16.92
CA ILE A 63 -8.81 -2.18 -17.89
C ILE A 63 -9.89 -1.58 -18.80
N LYS A 64 -10.89 -0.90 -18.22
CA LYS A 64 -11.95 -0.25 -18.99
C LYS A 64 -11.37 0.77 -19.98
N TYR A 65 -10.45 1.62 -19.51
CA TYR A 65 -9.77 2.59 -20.36
C TYR A 65 -8.99 1.93 -21.52
N ALA A 66 -8.28 0.84 -21.25
CA ALA A 66 -7.54 0.12 -22.27
C ALA A 66 -8.49 -0.48 -23.33
N VAL A 67 -9.57 -1.14 -22.91
CA VAL A 67 -10.57 -1.73 -23.82
C VAL A 67 -11.22 -0.67 -24.71
N GLU A 68 -11.68 0.44 -24.12
CA GLU A 68 -12.34 1.53 -24.84
C GLU A 68 -11.44 2.23 -25.87
N ARG A 69 -10.11 2.17 -25.69
CA ARG A 69 -9.14 2.80 -26.59
C ARG A 69 -8.32 1.82 -27.43
N GLY A 70 -8.67 0.54 -27.44
CA GLY A 70 -7.93 -0.50 -28.18
C GLY A 70 -6.49 -0.71 -27.68
N GLY A 71 -6.24 -0.42 -26.40
CA GLY A 71 -4.94 -0.65 -25.74
C GLY A 71 -4.65 -2.14 -25.57
N LYS A 72 -3.47 -2.57 -26.01
CA LYS A 72 -3.08 -3.99 -26.03
C LYS A 72 -2.43 -4.48 -24.73
N ASN A 73 -1.83 -3.56 -23.96
CA ASN A 73 -1.00 -3.90 -22.81
C ASN A 73 -1.38 -3.07 -21.59
N ILE A 74 -1.36 -3.70 -20.42
CA ILE A 74 -1.45 -3.05 -19.11
C ILE A 74 -0.29 -3.56 -18.27
N HIS A 75 0.45 -2.65 -17.65
CA HIS A 75 1.58 -2.98 -16.78
C HIS A 75 1.24 -2.63 -15.33
N TRP A 76 1.34 -3.60 -14.43
CA TRP A 76 1.15 -3.40 -12.99
C TRP A 76 2.50 -3.11 -12.33
N VAL A 77 2.63 -1.95 -11.68
CA VAL A 77 3.86 -1.53 -11.01
C VAL A 77 3.70 -1.68 -9.49
N GLN A 78 4.57 -2.47 -8.86
CA GLN A 78 4.47 -2.81 -7.42
C GLN A 78 5.80 -3.33 -6.84
N LYS A 79 5.95 -3.25 -5.51
CA LYS A 79 7.14 -3.73 -4.76
C LYS A 79 6.83 -4.90 -3.80
N ALA A 80 5.99 -5.86 -4.22
CA ALA A 80 5.58 -6.97 -3.35
C ALA A 80 6.67 -8.03 -3.07
N ASN A 81 7.89 -7.85 -3.58
CA ASN A 81 9.02 -8.68 -3.15
C ASN A 81 9.39 -8.41 -1.67
N HIS A 82 9.12 -7.20 -1.16
CA HIS A 82 9.27 -6.87 0.27
C HIS A 82 7.91 -6.66 0.96
N GLU A 83 6.85 -6.30 0.24
CA GLU A 83 5.49 -6.07 0.78
C GLU A 83 4.54 -7.27 0.54
N VAL A 84 4.80 -8.41 1.19
CA VAL A 84 4.24 -9.72 0.80
C VAL A 84 2.74 -9.90 1.11
N HIS A 85 2.24 -9.29 2.19
CA HIS A 85 0.86 -9.48 2.67
C HIS A 85 -0.17 -8.57 1.97
N ARG A 86 0.25 -7.87 0.91
CA ARG A 86 -0.57 -6.92 0.14
C ARG A 86 -1.24 -7.55 -1.10
N ARG A 87 -1.10 -8.87 -1.30
CA ARG A 87 -1.51 -9.56 -2.54
C ARG A 87 -3.04 -9.60 -2.69
N SER A 88 -3.57 -8.63 -3.44
CA SER A 88 -4.92 -8.69 -4.01
C SER A 88 -4.92 -9.05 -5.50
N ILE A 89 -3.73 -9.21 -6.12
CA ILE A 89 -3.57 -9.52 -7.54
C ILE A 89 -3.16 -10.99 -7.66
N PRO A 90 -3.90 -11.85 -8.39
CA PRO A 90 -3.43 -13.18 -8.71
C PRO A 90 -2.08 -13.08 -9.43
N LYS A 91 -1.17 -14.03 -9.22
CA LYS A 91 0.01 -14.16 -10.09
C LYS A 91 -0.50 -14.44 -11.50
N VAL A 92 -0.66 -13.40 -12.32
CA VAL A 92 -0.82 -13.57 -13.76
C VAL A 92 0.60 -13.80 -14.26
N GLY A 93 0.94 -15.07 -14.45
CA GLY A 93 2.11 -15.47 -15.20
C GLY A 93 1.97 -14.93 -16.62
N ILE A 94 3.07 -14.38 -17.14
CA ILE A 94 3.25 -14.23 -18.58
C ILE A 94 3.40 -15.62 -19.18
#